data_AF-A0A5S4ZVA1-F1
#
_entry.id   AF-A0A5S4ZVA1-F1
#
_cell.length_a   1.000
_cell.length_b   1.000
_cell.length_c   1.000
_cell.angle_alpha   90.00
_cell.angle_beta   90.00
_cell.angle_gamma   90.00
#
_symmetry.space_group_name_H-M   'P 1'
#
loop_
_entity.id
_entity.type
_entity.pdbx_description
1 polymer ?
#
loop_
_entity_poly.entity_id
_entity_poly.type
_entity_poly.pdbx_seq_one_letter_code
_entity_poly.pdbx_strand_id
1 'polypeptide(L)'
;MQYYYGDKNLLRVLDETGFWKQQEAEHTVVIRQVVPNLEPQYVQLLQEWERALAQTQAIAVQYIEAVIRSNYNINHALEQQIIQFIHYAVDQSRKFVEFLNELSANSAVIRNNPVAQVVINHIRRESEYYVGVVQAFLNLRN
;
A
#
# COMPACT_ATOMS: atom_id res chain seq x y z
N MET A 1 12.57 -0.28 9.71
CA MET A 1 13.10 -0.40 8.33
C MET A 1 14.32 0.50 8.18
N GLN A 2 15.50 -0.11 7.98
CA GLN A 2 16.59 0.31 7.10
C GLN A 2 17.60 -0.83 7.14
N TYR A 3 17.50 -1.79 6.22
CA TYR A 3 18.57 -2.76 5.98
C TYR A 3 19.11 -2.50 4.57
N TYR A 4 20.35 -2.03 4.51
CA TYR A 4 21.07 -1.77 3.27
C TYR A 4 21.43 -3.11 2.61
N TYR A 5 20.74 -3.45 1.52
CA TYR A 5 20.95 -4.71 0.78
C TYR A 5 21.64 -4.52 -0.59
N GLY A 6 22.52 -3.51 -0.74
CA GLY A 6 23.36 -3.37 -1.94
C GLY A 6 22.59 -3.51 -3.26
N ASP A 7 23.07 -4.38 -4.16
CA ASP A 7 22.51 -4.61 -5.50
C ASP A 7 21.12 -5.30 -5.54
N LYS A 8 20.54 -5.68 -4.39
CA LYS A 8 19.25 -6.41 -4.31
C LYS A 8 18.03 -5.49 -4.36
N ASN A 9 17.97 -4.64 -5.37
CA ASN A 9 17.00 -3.55 -5.45
C ASN A 9 15.54 -4.05 -5.63
N LEU A 10 15.33 -5.16 -6.36
CA LEU A 10 13.99 -5.73 -6.60
C LEU A 10 13.35 -6.35 -5.33
N LEU A 11 14.13 -7.11 -4.55
CA LEU A 11 13.65 -7.70 -3.29
C LEU A 11 13.33 -6.64 -2.24
N ARG A 12 14.14 -5.58 -2.18
CA ARG A 12 13.85 -4.45 -1.31
C ARG A 12 12.51 -3.83 -1.64
N VAL A 13 12.23 -3.61 -2.92
CA VAL A 13 10.98 -2.98 -3.35
C VAL A 13 9.79 -3.90 -3.07
N LEU A 14 9.94 -5.21 -3.27
CA LEU A 14 8.92 -6.17 -2.87
C LEU A 14 8.66 -6.18 -1.35
N ASP A 15 9.71 -6.08 -0.53
CA ASP A 15 9.60 -6.01 0.93
C ASP A 15 8.88 -4.73 1.38
N GLU A 16 9.27 -3.58 0.83
CA GLU A 16 8.58 -2.30 1.04
C GLU A 16 7.11 -2.38 0.59
N THR A 17 6.83 -2.96 -0.57
CA THR A 17 5.46 -3.19 -1.04
C THR A 17 4.68 -4.06 -0.06
N GLY A 18 5.23 -5.18 0.39
CA GLY A 18 4.57 -6.06 1.36
C GLY A 18 4.25 -5.33 2.68
N PHE A 19 5.26 -4.63 3.23
CA PHE A 19 5.11 -3.85 4.46
C PHE A 19 4.01 -2.78 4.33
N TRP A 20 4.07 -1.95 3.29
CA TRP A 20 3.13 -0.85 3.15
C TRP A 20 1.72 -1.31 2.82
N LYS A 21 1.55 -2.42 2.08
CA LYS A 21 0.22 -3.00 1.83
C LYS A 21 -0.41 -3.54 3.10
N GLN A 22 0.39 -4.09 4.01
CA GLN A 22 -0.09 -4.45 5.34
C GLN A 22 -0.52 -3.20 6.13
N GLN A 23 0.31 -2.15 6.17
CA GLN A 23 -0.03 -0.91 6.87
C GLN A 23 -1.31 -0.27 6.33
N GLU A 24 -1.47 -0.18 5.01
CA GLU A 24 -2.67 0.35 4.39
C GLU A 24 -3.92 -0.47 4.76
N ALA A 25 -3.82 -1.81 4.78
CA ALA A 25 -4.92 -2.67 5.19
C ALA A 25 -5.30 -2.43 6.67
N GLU A 26 -4.32 -2.40 7.57
CA GLU A 26 -4.51 -2.11 8.99
C GLU A 26 -5.12 -0.70 9.20
N HIS A 27 -4.71 0.28 8.40
CA HIS A 27 -5.26 1.64 8.44
C HIS A 27 -6.75 1.70 8.12
N THR A 28 -7.28 0.81 7.27
CA THR A 28 -8.73 0.73 7.06
C THR A 28 -9.48 0.34 8.34
N VAL A 29 -8.87 -0.49 9.19
CA VAL A 29 -9.41 -0.87 10.50
C VAL A 29 -9.33 0.31 11.45
N VAL A 30 -8.16 0.97 11.52
CA VAL A 30 -7.95 2.16 12.37
C VAL A 30 -9.01 3.23 12.10
N ILE A 31 -9.30 3.53 10.83
CA ILE A 31 -10.33 4.52 10.46
C ILE A 31 -11.71 4.14 11.02
N ARG A 32 -12.11 2.86 10.88
CA ARG A 32 -13.39 2.35 11.43
C ARG A 32 -13.44 2.38 12.95
N GLN A 33 -12.31 2.19 13.63
CA GLN A 33 -12.23 2.24 15.10
C GLN A 33 -12.25 3.67 15.64
N VAL A 34 -11.62 4.62 14.94
CA VAL A 34 -11.62 6.04 15.32
C VAL A 34 -12.99 6.69 15.10
N VAL A 35 -13.78 6.18 14.16
CA VAL A 35 -15.10 6.72 13.80
C VAL A 35 -16.16 5.61 13.87
N PRO A 36 -16.61 5.20 15.06
CA PRO A 36 -17.52 4.05 15.23
C PRO A 36 -18.92 4.28 14.63
N ASN A 37 -19.30 5.53 14.38
CA ASN A 37 -20.56 5.92 13.76
C ASN A 37 -20.40 6.33 12.28
N LEU A 38 -19.34 5.87 11.61
CA LEU A 38 -19.11 6.12 10.19
C LEU A 38 -20.28 5.62 9.32
N GLU A 39 -20.58 6.33 8.23
CA GLU A 39 -21.67 5.95 7.34
C GLU A 39 -21.46 4.53 6.77
N PRO A 40 -22.50 3.66 6.73
CA PRO A 40 -22.35 2.25 6.37
C PRO A 40 -21.67 2.00 5.02
N GLN A 41 -21.91 2.86 4.03
CA GLN A 41 -21.26 2.77 2.72
C GLN A 41 -19.73 2.89 2.81
N TYR A 42 -19.22 3.77 3.69
CA TYR A 42 -17.78 3.94 3.87
C TYR A 42 -17.18 2.81 4.72
N VAL A 43 -17.94 2.26 5.68
CA VAL A 43 -17.54 1.04 6.40
C VAL A 43 -17.34 -0.13 5.42
N GLN A 44 -18.27 -0.31 4.49
CA GLN A 44 -18.17 -1.34 3.46
C GLN A 44 -16.99 -1.11 2.52
N LEU A 45 -16.81 0.12 2.01
CA LEU A 45 -15.66 0.45 1.15
C LEU A 45 -14.33 0.21 1.87
N LEU A 46 -14.22 0.55 3.16
CA LEU A 46 -13.02 0.27 3.96
C LEU A 46 -12.76 -1.23 4.11
N GLN A 47 -13.80 -2.07 4.28
CA GLN A 47 -13.67 -3.53 4.30
C GLN A 47 -13.25 -4.11 2.93
N GLU A 48 -13.68 -3.51 1.83
CA GLU A 48 -13.26 -3.89 0.49
C GLU A 48 -11.78 -3.54 0.25
N TRP A 49 -11.37 -2.33 0.65
CA TRP A 49 -9.97 -1.92 0.64
C TRP A 49 -9.09 -2.83 1.50
N GLU A 50 -9.50 -3.15 2.72
CA GLU A 50 -8.78 -4.07 3.62
C GLU A 50 -8.42 -5.37 2.91
N ARG A 51 -9.43 -6.00 2.28
CA ARG A 51 -9.28 -7.27 1.57
C ARG A 51 -8.37 -7.14 0.35
N ALA A 52 -8.56 -6.10 -0.47
CA ALA A 52 -7.76 -5.89 -1.68
C ALA A 52 -6.27 -5.61 -1.36
N LEU A 53 -6.01 -4.82 -0.32
CA LEU A 53 -4.67 -4.49 0.16
C LEU A 53 -3.99 -5.74 0.76
N ALA A 54 -4.70 -6.51 1.58
CA ALA A 54 -4.19 -7.76 2.14
C ALA A 54 -3.86 -8.79 1.05
N GLN A 55 -4.68 -8.90 -0.01
CA GLN A 55 -4.38 -9.76 -1.16
C GLN A 55 -3.11 -9.30 -1.89
N THR A 56 -2.92 -8.00 -2.02
CA THR A 56 -1.73 -7.43 -2.67
C THR A 56 -0.47 -7.68 -1.85
N GLN A 57 -0.56 -7.58 -0.52
CA GLN A 57 0.50 -7.96 0.41
C GLN A 57 0.88 -9.45 0.25
N ALA A 58 -0.11 -10.34 0.17
CA ALA A 58 0.14 -11.76 -0.01
C ALA A 58 0.86 -12.06 -1.34
N ILE A 59 0.53 -11.35 -2.42
CA ILE A 59 1.23 -11.49 -3.70
C ILE A 59 2.69 -11.00 -3.59
N ALA A 60 2.95 -9.91 -2.86
CA ALA A 60 4.33 -9.45 -2.61
C ALA A 60 5.16 -10.54 -1.91
N VAL A 61 4.60 -11.18 -0.87
CA VAL A 61 5.24 -12.30 -0.17
C VAL A 61 5.51 -13.48 -1.10
N GLN A 62 4.58 -13.82 -2.00
CA GLN A 62 4.79 -14.88 -2.99
C GLN A 62 5.96 -14.59 -3.93
N TYR A 63 6.09 -13.33 -4.40
CA TYR A 63 7.23 -12.94 -5.23
C TYR A 63 8.55 -12.93 -4.46
N ILE A 64 8.57 -12.51 -3.20
CA ILE A 64 9.75 -12.61 -2.34
C ILE A 64 10.21 -14.07 -2.24
N GLU A 65 9.29 -14.98 -1.92
CA GLU A 65 9.57 -16.41 -1.84
C GLU A 65 10.08 -16.98 -3.18
N ALA A 66 9.47 -16.58 -4.30
CA ALA A 66 9.91 -17.01 -5.63
C ALA A 66 11.37 -16.60 -5.91
N VAL A 67 11.72 -15.34 -5.64
CA VAL A 67 13.09 -14.84 -5.85
C VAL A 67 14.10 -15.55 -4.94
N ILE A 68 13.75 -15.76 -3.67
CA ILE A 68 14.60 -16.48 -2.70
C ILE A 68 14.82 -17.93 -3.15
N ARG A 69 13.77 -18.63 -3.58
CA ARG A 69 13.85 -20.04 -4.03
C ARG A 69 14.59 -20.20 -5.35
N SER A 70 14.62 -19.17 -6.19
CA SER A 70 15.47 -19.11 -7.39
C SER A 70 16.94 -18.82 -7.07
N ASN A 71 17.34 -18.77 -5.78
CA ASN A 71 18.67 -18.36 -5.34
C ASN A 71 19.10 -17.03 -5.97
N TYR A 72 18.16 -16.07 -6.06
CA TYR A 72 18.34 -14.75 -6.66
C TYR A 72 18.64 -14.75 -8.17
N ASN A 73 18.61 -15.90 -8.83
CA ASN A 73 18.79 -16.04 -10.27
C ASN A 73 17.43 -16.20 -10.97
N ILE A 74 16.74 -15.08 -11.14
CA ILE A 74 15.44 -15.04 -11.82
C ILE A 74 15.60 -14.82 -13.31
N ASN A 75 14.74 -15.44 -14.12
CA ASN A 75 14.71 -15.17 -15.55
C ASN A 75 14.01 -13.84 -15.85
N HIS A 76 14.20 -13.33 -17.06
CA HIS A 76 13.58 -12.06 -17.48
C HIS A 76 12.05 -12.07 -17.41
N ALA A 77 11.39 -13.21 -17.61
CA ALA A 77 9.94 -13.29 -17.55
C ALA A 77 9.42 -13.02 -16.13
N LEU A 78 10.01 -13.66 -15.12
CA LEU A 78 9.68 -13.44 -13.70
C LEU A 78 10.03 -12.02 -13.26
N GLU A 79 11.17 -11.49 -13.71
CA GLU A 79 11.54 -10.12 -13.44
C GLU A 79 10.48 -9.12 -13.95
N GLN A 80 10.01 -9.29 -15.19
CA GLN A 80 8.97 -8.43 -15.77
C GLN A 80 7.62 -8.55 -15.04
N GLN A 81 7.24 -9.76 -14.62
CA GLN A 81 6.04 -9.97 -13.79
C GLN A 81 6.13 -9.21 -12.46
N ILE A 82 7.29 -9.25 -11.81
CA ILE A 82 7.52 -8.50 -10.56
C ILE A 82 7.42 -6.99 -10.80
N ILE A 83 8.03 -6.47 -11.87
CA ILE A 83 7.95 -5.04 -12.21
C ILE A 83 6.49 -4.61 -12.45
N GLN A 84 5.73 -5.39 -13.22
CA GLN A 84 4.30 -5.12 -13.47
C GLN A 84 3.49 -5.13 -12.18
N PHE A 85 3.77 -6.08 -11.29
CA PHE A 85 3.15 -6.13 -9.97
C PHE A 85 3.49 -4.90 -9.12
N ILE A 86 4.74 -4.44 -9.13
CA ILE A 86 5.16 -3.23 -8.40
C ILE A 86 4.40 -2.00 -8.93
N HIS A 87 4.26 -1.85 -10.25
CA HIS A 87 3.42 -0.78 -10.83
C HIS A 87 1.98 -0.85 -10.36
N TYR A 88 1.38 -2.04 -10.40
CA TYR A 88 0.02 -2.27 -9.90
C TYR A 88 -0.12 -1.86 -8.43
N ALA A 89 0.84 -2.25 -7.58
CA ALA A 89 0.80 -1.94 -6.15
C ALA A 89 0.92 -0.44 -5.87
N VAL A 90 1.74 0.29 -6.64
CA VAL A 90 1.85 1.75 -6.58
C VAL A 90 0.53 2.41 -6.99
N ASP A 91 -0.05 1.99 -8.10
CA ASP A 91 -1.32 2.56 -8.58
C ASP A 91 -2.48 2.27 -7.63
N GLN A 92 -2.47 1.12 -6.96
CA GLN A 92 -3.41 0.82 -5.90
C GLN A 92 -3.27 1.78 -4.71
N SER A 93 -2.05 2.11 -4.28
CA SER A 93 -1.84 3.11 -3.21
C SER A 93 -2.29 4.51 -3.62
N ARG A 94 -2.08 4.91 -4.88
CA ARG A 94 -2.60 6.19 -5.40
C ARG A 94 -4.12 6.24 -5.34
N LYS A 95 -4.80 5.19 -5.78
CA LYS A 95 -6.26 5.07 -5.68
C LYS A 95 -6.76 5.04 -4.22
N PHE A 96 -6.00 4.42 -3.33
CA PHE A 96 -6.33 4.45 -1.90
C PHE A 96 -6.22 5.87 -1.34
N VAL A 97 -5.18 6.62 -1.69
CA VAL A 97 -5.02 8.05 -1.35
C VAL A 97 -6.18 8.89 -1.89
N GLU A 98 -6.60 8.68 -3.14
CA GLU A 98 -7.78 9.33 -3.73
C GLU A 98 -9.05 9.02 -2.93
N PHE A 99 -9.28 7.75 -2.61
CA PHE A 99 -10.38 7.33 -1.75
C PHE A 99 -10.35 8.02 -0.37
N LEU A 100 -9.19 8.13 0.28
CA LEU A 100 -9.07 8.81 1.57
C LEU A 100 -9.40 10.31 1.48
N ASN A 101 -9.05 10.95 0.35
CA ASN A 101 -9.44 12.33 0.09
C ASN A 101 -10.95 12.47 -0.09
N GLU A 102 -11.58 11.59 -0.85
CA GLU A 102 -13.04 11.56 -1.03
C GLU A 102 -13.76 11.30 0.30
N LEU A 103 -13.27 10.32 1.07
CA LEU A 103 -13.81 9.98 2.39
C LEU A 103 -13.76 11.20 3.32
N SER A 104 -12.62 11.90 3.38
CA SER A 104 -12.41 13.09 4.22
C SER A 104 -13.27 14.28 3.79
N ALA A 105 -13.56 14.41 2.49
CA ALA A 105 -14.34 15.51 1.93
C ALA A 105 -15.86 15.27 1.98
N ASN A 106 -16.30 14.02 1.85
CA ASN A 106 -17.71 13.68 1.62
C ASN A 106 -18.41 13.08 2.83
N SER A 107 -17.70 12.39 3.74
CA SER A 107 -18.30 11.92 5.00
C SER A 107 -18.61 13.11 5.91
N ALA A 108 -19.89 13.25 6.28
CA ALA A 108 -20.31 14.29 7.21
C ALA A 108 -19.76 13.99 8.62
N VAL A 109 -19.66 12.70 8.98
CA VAL A 109 -19.12 12.27 10.28
C VAL A 109 -17.63 12.60 10.38
N ILE A 110 -16.84 12.31 9.35
CA ILE A 110 -15.39 12.57 9.35
C ILE A 110 -15.10 14.07 9.26
N ARG A 111 -15.83 14.83 8.43
CA ARG A 111 -15.64 16.30 8.35
C ARG A 111 -15.80 17.02 9.68
N ASN A 112 -16.75 16.56 10.50
CA ASN A 112 -17.04 17.15 11.80
C ASN A 112 -16.22 16.54 12.94
N ASN A 113 -15.25 15.68 12.63
CA ASN A 113 -14.38 15.02 13.62
C ASN A 113 -12.90 15.38 13.37
N PRO A 114 -12.35 16.37 14.10
CA PRO A 114 -10.95 16.80 13.93
C PRO A 114 -9.92 15.69 14.16
N VAL A 115 -10.19 14.76 15.07
CA VAL A 115 -9.28 13.62 15.34
C VAL A 115 -9.25 12.69 14.13
N ALA A 116 -10.42 12.36 13.57
CA ALA A 116 -10.49 11.55 12.35
C ALA A 116 -9.76 12.21 11.18
N GLN A 117 -9.90 13.52 11.00
CA GLN A 117 -9.18 14.27 9.98
C GLN A 117 -7.66 14.18 10.15
N VAL A 118 -7.14 14.34 11.37
CA VAL A 118 -5.69 14.23 11.64
C VAL A 118 -5.19 12.82 11.33
N VAL A 119 -5.91 11.79 11.77
CA VAL A 119 -5.55 10.37 11.54
C VAL A 119 -5.56 10.04 10.05
N ILE A 120 -6.63 10.38 9.32
CA ILE A 120 -6.72 10.08 7.88
C ILE A 120 -5.64 10.83 7.08
N ASN A 121 -5.36 12.09 7.42
CA ASN A 121 -4.29 12.83 6.77
C ASN A 121 -2.90 12.24 7.05
N HIS A 122 -2.68 11.64 8.23
CA HIS A 122 -1.44 10.93 8.52
C HIS A 122 -1.31 9.67 7.67
N ILE A 123 -2.34 8.82 7.66
CA ILE A 123 -2.42 7.60 6.83
C ILE A 123 -2.16 7.93 5.35
N ARG A 124 -2.80 8.99 4.84
CA ARG A 124 -2.61 9.43 3.45
C ARG A 124 -1.14 9.73 3.14
N ARG A 125 -0.46 10.50 4.01
CA ARG A 125 0.95 10.87 3.81
C ARG A 125 1.88 9.65 3.84
N GLU A 126 1.54 8.63 4.61
CA GLU A 126 2.30 7.39 4.66
C GLU A 126 2.16 6.58 3.36
N SER A 127 0.95 6.48 2.80
CA SER A 127 0.73 5.92 1.46
C SER A 127 1.45 6.72 0.36
N GLU A 128 1.44 8.06 0.45
CA GLU A 128 2.17 8.93 -0.47
C GLU A 128 3.70 8.74 -0.36
N TYR A 129 4.21 8.55 0.86
CA TYR A 129 5.61 8.22 1.11
C TYR A 129 6.00 6.90 0.42
N TYR A 130 5.21 5.84 0.61
CA TYR A 130 5.43 4.57 -0.09
C TYR A 130 5.48 4.74 -1.61
N VAL A 131 4.50 5.44 -2.18
CA VAL A 131 4.47 5.74 -3.63
C VAL A 131 5.75 6.45 -4.07
N GLY A 132 6.24 7.43 -3.30
CA GLY A 132 7.48 8.15 -3.58
C GLY A 132 8.72 7.24 -3.55
N VAL A 133 8.83 6.38 -2.53
CA VAL A 133 9.95 5.43 -2.39
C VAL A 133 10.01 4.46 -3.57
N VAL A 134 8.88 3.87 -3.95
CA VAL A 134 8.85 2.89 -5.05
C VAL A 134 9.01 3.56 -6.41
N GLN A 135 8.45 4.76 -6.62
CA GLN A 135 8.63 5.49 -7.88
C GLN A 135 10.10 5.88 -8.10
N ALA A 136 10.82 6.27 -7.04
CA ALA A 136 12.24 6.55 -7.14
C ALA A 136 13.03 5.31 -7.62
N PHE A 137 12.66 4.11 -7.13
CA PHE A 137 13.24 2.86 -7.63
C PHE A 137 12.93 2.60 -9.11
N LEU A 138 11.66 2.74 -9.52
CA LEU A 138 11.24 2.49 -10.89
C LEU A 138 11.92 3.44 -11.89
N ASN A 139 12.09 4.71 -11.51
CA ASN A 139 12.74 5.71 -12.35
C ASN A 139 14.23 5.42 -12.60
N LEU A 140 14.92 4.74 -11.68
CA LEU A 140 16.33 4.34 -11.85
C LEU A 140 16.51 3.15 -12.81
N ARG A 141 15.40 2.52 -13.26
CA ARG A 141 15.40 1.40 -14.20
C ARG A 141 15.02 1.77 -15.63
N ASN A 142 14.59 3.01 -15.87
CA ASN A 142 14.31 3.55 -17.22
C ASN A 142 15.56 4.22 -17.79
#